data_AF-A0A6J1X525-F1
#
_entry.id   AF-A0A6J1X525-F1
#
_cell.length_a   1.000
_cell.length_b   1.000
_cell.length_c   1.000
_cell.angle_alpha   90.00
_cell.angle_beta   90.00
_cell.angle_gamma   90.00
#
_symmetry.space_group_name_H-M   'P 1'
#
loop_
_entity.id
_entity.type
_entity.pdbx_description
1 polymer ?
#
loop_
_entity_poly.entity_id
_entity_poly.type
_entity_poly.pdbx_seq_one_letter_code
_entity_poly.pdbx_strand_id
1 'polypeptide(L)' 'MLGFFALGAACFIFLAHPYDFLFNQKVVLQDGGEILEMWRTPEVELFCRVYLFNVTNAEEYMAGIDDKIKVKEVGPYVYK' A
#
# COMPACT_ATOMS: atom_id res chain seq x y z
N MET A 1 42.06 -19.96 -12.77
CA MET A 1 41.79 -19.45 -11.41
C MET A 1 40.49 -18.66 -11.33
N LEU A 2 40.25 -17.65 -12.19
CA LEU A 2 39.03 -16.84 -12.16
C LEU A 2 37.72 -17.64 -12.22
N GLY A 3 37.62 -18.65 -13.10
CA GLY A 3 36.42 -19.49 -13.22
C GLY A 3 36.10 -20.34 -11.97
N PHE A 4 37.12 -20.75 -11.22
CA PHE A 4 36.93 -21.51 -9.97
C PHE A 4 36.36 -20.61 -8.87
N PHE A 5 36.84 -19.37 -8.75
CA PHE A 5 36.28 -18.38 -7.83
C PHE A 5 34.84 -18.01 -8.19
N ALA A 6 34.54 -17.86 -9.48
CA ALA A 6 33.18 -17.56 -9.94
C ALA A 6 32.19 -18.69 -9.61
N LEU A 7 32.58 -19.95 -9.84
CA LEU A 7 31.76 -21.11 -9.48
C LEU A 7 31.57 -21.22 -7.97
N GLY A 8 32.64 -21.00 -7.19
CA GLY A 8 32.56 -20.99 -5.72
C GLY A 8 31.60 -19.92 -5.19
N ALA A 9 31.68 -18.70 -5.71
CA ALA A 9 30.76 -17.62 -5.36
C ALA A 9 29.32 -17.93 -5.76
N ALA A 10 29.09 -18.50 -6.95
CA ALA A 10 27.76 -18.90 -7.41
C ALA A 10 27.15 -19.99 -6.50
N CYS A 11 27.91 -21.02 -6.15
CA CYS A 11 27.47 -22.05 -5.21
C CYS A 11 27.17 -21.45 -3.82
N PHE A 12 27.99 -20.51 -3.34
CA PHE A 12 27.75 -19.84 -2.07
C PHE A 12 26.45 -19.02 -2.08
N ILE A 13 26.23 -18.21 -3.13
CA ILE A 13 25.00 -17.42 -3.26
C ILE A 13 23.77 -18.34 -3.32
N PHE A 14 23.84 -19.42 -4.11
CA PHE A 14 22.74 -20.36 -4.29
C PHE A 14 22.40 -21.15 -3.01
N LEU A 15 23.40 -21.53 -2.21
CA LEU A 15 23.17 -22.34 -1.02
C LEU A 15 22.88 -21.51 0.23
N ALA A 16 23.60 -20.40 0.42
CA ALA A 16 23.53 -19.62 1.65
C ALA A 16 22.49 -18.49 1.62
N HIS A 17 21.96 -18.14 0.44
CA HIS A 17 21.01 -17.03 0.27
C HIS A 17 21.37 -15.78 1.10
N PRO A 18 22.60 -15.24 0.95
CA PRO A 18 23.10 -14.19 1.84
C PRO A 18 22.27 -12.89 1.77
N TYR A 19 21.59 -12.66 0.64
CA TYR A 19 20.66 -11.54 0.50
C TYR A 19 19.49 -11.66 1.48
N ASP A 20 18.85 -12.82 1.59
CA ASP A 20 17.69 -13.02 2.45
C ASP A 20 18.07 -12.86 3.92
N PHE A 21 19.26 -13.33 4.32
CA PHE A 21 19.79 -13.12 5.66
C PHE A 21 19.89 -11.62 6.00
N LEU A 22 20.52 -10.83 5.12
CA LEU A 22 20.67 -9.38 5.33
C LEU A 22 19.34 -8.64 5.24
N PHE A 23 18.47 -9.03 4.31
CA PHE A 23 17.13 -8.45 4.15
C PHE A 23 16.29 -8.66 5.41
N ASN A 24 16.28 -9.89 5.94
CA ASN A 24 15.55 -10.22 7.16
C ASN A 24 16.03 -9.45 8.39
N GLN A 25 17.30 -9.06 8.44
CA GLN A 25 17.81 -8.17 9.49
C GLN A 25 17.35 -6.71 9.31
N LYS A 26 17.27 -6.23 8.06
CA LYS A 26 16.90 -4.85 7.75
C LYS A 26 15.39 -4.58 7.80
N VAL A 27 14.56 -5.59 7.51
CA VAL A 27 13.10 -5.44 7.42
C VAL A 27 12.41 -5.36 8.79
N VAL A 28 13.14 -5.60 9.87
CA VAL A 28 12.60 -5.52 11.24
C VAL A 28 12.33 -4.06 11.61
N LEU A 29 11.13 -3.80 12.12
CA LEU A 29 10.75 -2.51 12.68
C LEU A 29 11.39 -2.34 14.07
N GLN A 30 12.59 -1.76 14.09
CA GLN A 30 13.36 -1.47 15.29
C GLN A 30 13.89 -0.04 15.29
N ASP A 31 14.06 0.55 16.47
CA ASP A 31 14.57 1.92 16.60
C ASP A 31 15.97 2.06 15.97
N GLY A 32 16.16 3.11 15.16
CA GLY A 32 17.37 3.32 14.36
C GLY A 32 17.45 2.49 13.08
N GLY A 33 16.44 1.67 12.78
CA GLY A 33 16.34 0.89 11.54
C GLY A 33 15.77 1.70 10.36
N GLU A 34 16.35 1.49 9.17
CA GLU A 34 15.96 2.16 7.91
C GLU A 34 14.48 1.99 7.57
N ILE A 35 13.95 0.76 7.68
CA ILE A 35 12.56 0.44 7.33
C ILE A 35 11.56 1.08 8.30
N LEU A 36 11.94 1.24 9.58
CA LEU A 36 11.08 1.93 10.55
C LEU A 36 10.95 3.41 10.21
N GLU A 37 12.05 4.07 9.84
CA GLU A 37 12.01 5.49 9.46
C GLU A 37 11.20 5.71 8.18
N MET A 38 11.35 4.85 7.18
CA MET A 38 10.52 4.86 5.97
C MET A 38 9.03 4.62 6.28
N TRP A 39 8.71 3.76 7.25
CA TRP A 39 7.32 3.54 7.68
C TRP A 39 6.75 4.71 8.48
N ARG A 40 7.55 5.32 9.36
CA ARG A 40 7.15 6.48 10.18
C ARG A 40 6.92 7.73 9.34
N THR A 41 7.80 7.97 8.37
CA THR A 41 7.74 9.12 7.47
C THR A 41 7.87 8.64 6.02
N PRO A 42 6.78 8.10 5.44
CA PRO A 42 6.83 7.62 4.08
C PRO A 42 7.10 8.77 3.11
N GLU A 43 7.98 8.56 2.14
CA GLU A 43 8.31 9.56 1.10
C GLU A 43 7.19 9.76 0.07
N VAL A 44 6.09 9.02 0.21
CA VAL A 44 4.94 9.12 -0.69
C VAL A 44 3.91 10.11 -0.15
N GLU A 45 3.38 10.95 -1.03
CA GLU A 45 2.25 11.80 -0.69
C GLU A 45 0.96 10.98 -0.69
N LEU A 46 0.33 10.87 0.47
CA LEU A 46 -0.97 10.21 0.61
C LEU A 46 -2.11 11.20 0.33
N PHE A 47 -3.11 10.74 -0.40
CA PHE A 47 -4.32 11.52 -0.67
C PHE A 47 -5.56 10.65 -0.44
N CYS A 48 -6.42 11.08 0.47
CA CYS A 48 -7.73 10.47 0.68
C CYS A 48 -8.76 11.13 -0.23
N ARG A 49 -9.43 10.33 -1.09
CA ARG A 49 -10.50 10.80 -1.98
C ARG A 49 -11.83 10.27 -1.49
N VAL A 50 -12.70 11.18 -1.06
CA VAL A 50 -14.05 10.84 -0.58
C VAL A 50 -15.06 11.16 -1.67
N TYR A 51 -15.93 10.19 -1.97
CA TYR A 51 -17.06 10.32 -2.89
C TYR A 51 -18.34 10.16 -2.10
N LEU A 52 -19.25 11.13 -2.24
CA LEU A 52 -20.55 11.11 -1.58
C LEU A 52 -21.63 10.79 -2.61
N PHE A 53 -22.67 10.08 -2.19
CA PHE A 53 -23.84 9.83 -3.01
C PHE A 53 -24.98 10.75 -2.56
N ASN A 54 -25.23 11.80 -3.34
CA ASN A 54 -26.35 12.70 -3.12
C ASN A 54 -27.66 12.00 -3.48
N VAL A 55 -28.60 11.91 -2.55
CA VAL A 55 -29.92 11.31 -2.78
C VAL A 55 -30.84 12.35 -3.43
N THR A 56 -31.39 12.03 -4.60
CA THR A 56 -32.17 13.01 -5.40
C THR A 56 -33.69 12.84 -5.28
N ASN A 57 -34.18 11.77 -4.65
CA ASN A 57 -35.62 11.47 -4.49
C ASN A 57 -35.97 11.01 -3.06
N ALA A 58 -35.37 11.65 -2.05
CA ALA A 58 -35.53 11.22 -0.67
C ALA A 58 -37.01 11.25 -0.22
N GLU A 59 -37.75 12.31 -0.57
CA GLU A 59 -39.15 12.46 -0.17
C GLU A 59 -40.05 11.43 -0.83
N GLU A 60 -39.92 11.22 -2.15
CA GLU A 60 -40.71 10.28 -2.92
C GLU A 60 -40.46 8.83 -2.51
N TYR A 61 -39.21 8.50 -2.19
CA TYR A 61 -38.84 7.18 -1.68
C TYR A 61 -39.46 6.94 -0.28
N MET A 62 -39.36 7.93 0.62
CA MET A 62 -39.92 7.82 1.96
C MET A 62 -41.46 7.78 1.98
N ALA A 63 -42.10 8.42 1.00
CA ALA A 63 -43.55 8.36 0.78
C ALA A 63 -44.03 7.05 0.11
N GLY A 64 -43.11 6.17 -0.33
CA GLY A 64 -43.44 4.93 -1.04
C GLY A 64 -43.92 5.14 -2.48
N ILE A 65 -43.67 6.32 -3.06
CA ILE A 65 -44.01 6.64 -4.46
C ILE A 65 -42.97 6.03 -5.40
N ASP A 66 -41.69 6.13 -5.02
CA ASP A 66 -40.58 5.49 -5.70
C ASP A 66 -40.12 4.25 -4.91
N ASP A 67 -40.00 3.10 -5.59
CA ASP A 67 -39.52 1.86 -4.96
C ASP A 67 -37.99 1.82 -4.75
N LYS A 68 -37.25 2.78 -5.34
CA LYS A 68 -35.78 2.80 -5.34
C LYS A 68 -35.24 4.20 -5.07
N ILE A 69 -34.19 4.27 -4.23
CA ILE A 69 -33.40 5.48 -4.03
C ILE A 69 -32.60 5.77 -5.31
N LYS A 70 -32.70 7.01 -5.78
CA LYS A 70 -31.93 7.60 -6.87
C LYS A 70 -30.80 8.40 -6.24
N VAL A 71 -29.57 8.08 -6.60
CA VAL A 71 -28.37 8.78 -6.12
C VAL A 71 -27.57 9.35 -7.28
N LYS A 72 -26.88 10.45 -7.00
CA LYS A 72 -25.87 11.05 -7.87
C LYS A 72 -24.55 11.14 -7.10
N GLU A 73 -23.49 10.59 -7.66
CA GLU A 73 -22.14 10.75 -7.10
C GLU A 73 -21.71 12.23 -7.12
N VAL A 74 -21.07 12.66 -6.03
CA VAL A 74 -20.52 14.00 -5.83
C VAL A 74 -19.13 13.87 -5.22
N GLY A 75 -18.12 14.44 -5.87
CA GLY A 75 -16.73 14.37 -5.44
C GLY A 75 -15.75 14.35 -6.63
N PRO A 76 -14.47 14.04 -6.38
CA PRO A 76 -13.90 13.72 -5.07
C PRO A 76 -13.66 14.95 -4.18
N TYR A 77 -13.88 14.78 -2.88
CA TYR A 77 -13.31 15.66 -1.85
C TYR A 77 -11.95 15.08 -1.46
N VAL A 78 -10.88 15.83 -1.74
CA VAL A 78 -9.50 15.36 -1.61
C VAL A 78 -8.86 15.96 -0.35
N TYR A 79 -8.39 15.08 0.53
CA TYR A 79 -7.62 15.42 1.73
C TYR A 79 -6.19 14.91 1.55
N LYS A 80 -5.21 15.73 1.93
CA LYS A 80 -3.81 15.32 2.05
C LYS A 80 -3.54 14.95 3.51
#